data_AF-A0A9E3SW05-F1
#
_entry.id   AF-A0A9E3SW05-F1
#
_cell.length_a   1.000
_cell.length_b   1.000
_cell.length_c   1.000
_cell.angle_alpha   90.00
_cell.angle_beta   90.00
_cell.angle_gamma   90.00
#
_symmetry.space_group_name_H-M   'P 1'
#
loop_
_entity.id
_entity.type
_entity.pdbx_description
1 polymer ?
#
loop_
_entity_poly.entity_id
_entity_poly.type
_entity_poly.pdbx_seq_one_letter_code
_entity_poly.pdbx_strand_id
1 'polypeptide(L)'
;MENIPEWLGAGVLTAALAAVGYVLKTIIQAWLDWREAHRTAREERVARLVGLKSLLDTGKVSFNVQVRHANDLYDVLRRSQAISHDLLEGAEGFDDSFARAYDEFTPDQKELHEVIRSITMSALRPTNQALLEWLRQDTFLRAQWRDQGVLGDLAKSLAELEVHLILWLAKYDMWIPDDPRHALVFLNDEKQHGVRFPNEIDDYVRKALELKTLGSSSKSAAPQGGKL
;
A
#
# COMPACT_ATOMS: atom_id res chain seq x y z
N MET A 1 32.27 -61.99 -38.32
CA MET A 1 31.63 -61.28 -37.19
C MET A 1 32.77 -60.58 -36.46
N GLU A 2 32.87 -59.26 -36.61
CA GLU A 2 33.92 -58.48 -35.94
C GLU A 2 33.68 -58.46 -34.43
N ASN A 3 34.70 -58.87 -33.67
CA ASN A 3 34.69 -58.78 -32.21
C ASN A 3 34.86 -57.30 -31.84
N ILE A 4 33.77 -56.67 -31.38
CA ILE A 4 33.86 -55.34 -30.77
C ILE A 4 34.75 -55.47 -29.52
N PRO A 5 35.86 -54.70 -29.43
CA PRO A 5 36.75 -54.75 -28.29
C PRO A 5 36.05 -54.40 -26.96
N GLU A 6 36.23 -55.21 -25.92
CA GLU A 6 35.61 -55.00 -24.60
C GLU A 6 35.89 -53.61 -23.99
N TRP A 7 37.04 -53.00 -24.34
CA TRP A 7 37.40 -51.65 -23.89
C TRP A 7 36.50 -50.55 -24.49
N LEU A 8 35.92 -50.76 -25.68
CA LEU A 8 34.94 -49.86 -26.28
C LEU A 8 33.58 -49.96 -25.55
N GLY A 9 33.19 -51.15 -25.09
CA GLY A 9 31.98 -51.36 -24.31
C GLY A 9 32.03 -50.68 -22.93
N ALA A 10 33.16 -50.79 -22.22
CA ALA A 10 33.35 -50.17 -20.92
C ALA A 10 33.43 -48.62 -20.98
N GLY A 11 34.06 -48.08 -22.03
CA GLY A 11 34.14 -46.62 -22.26
C GLY A 11 32.77 -45.99 -22.57
N VAL A 12 31.94 -46.68 -23.34
CA VAL A 12 30.57 -46.21 -23.66
C VAL A 12 29.66 -46.24 -22.43
N LEU A 13 29.75 -47.29 -21.59
CA LEU A 13 28.99 -47.40 -20.35
C LEU A 13 29.35 -46.32 -19.32
N THR A 14 30.65 -46.04 -19.14
CA THR A 14 31.12 -45.00 -18.22
C THR A 14 30.77 -43.59 -18.70
N ALA A 15 30.89 -43.31 -20.01
CA ALA A 15 30.46 -42.05 -20.60
C ALA A 15 28.94 -41.85 -20.49
N ALA A 16 28.14 -42.90 -20.70
CA ALA A 16 26.69 -42.85 -20.54
C ALA A 16 26.28 -42.58 -19.08
N LEU A 17 26.92 -43.24 -18.11
CA LEU A 17 26.69 -42.99 -16.68
C LEU A 17 27.08 -41.56 -16.26
N ALA A 18 28.20 -41.03 -16.77
CA ALA A 18 28.61 -39.65 -16.53
C ALA A 18 27.62 -38.64 -17.13
N ALA A 19 27.12 -38.89 -18.34
CA ALA A 19 26.10 -38.06 -18.98
C ALA A 19 24.78 -38.04 -18.19
N VAL A 20 24.32 -39.21 -17.69
CA VAL A 20 23.13 -39.31 -16.83
C VAL A 20 23.34 -38.59 -15.51
N GLY A 21 24.50 -38.75 -14.88
CA GLY A 21 24.85 -38.04 -13.64
C GLY A 21 24.86 -36.51 -13.81
N TYR A 22 25.37 -36.02 -14.94
CA TYR A 22 25.34 -34.60 -15.28
C TYR A 22 23.90 -34.09 -15.46
N VAL A 23 23.06 -34.79 -16.23
CA VAL A 23 21.65 -34.41 -16.44
C VAL A 23 20.86 -34.38 -15.12
N LEU A 24 21.02 -35.40 -14.27
CA LEU A 24 20.38 -35.44 -12.95
C LEU A 24 20.83 -34.27 -12.06
N LYS A 25 22.13 -33.96 -12.04
CA LYS A 25 22.66 -32.80 -11.31
C LYS A 25 22.04 -31.50 -11.83
N THR A 26 21.95 -31.32 -13.14
CA THR A 26 21.34 -30.11 -13.74
C THR A 26 19.87 -29.98 -13.36
N ILE A 27 19.10 -31.07 -13.36
CA ILE A 27 17.68 -31.05 -12.93
C ILE A 27 17.57 -30.67 -11.45
N ILE A 28 18.39 -31.25 -10.58
CA ILE A 28 18.38 -30.95 -9.14
C ILE A 28 18.77 -29.49 -8.91
N GLN A 29 19.81 -29.00 -9.57
CA GLN A 29 20.24 -27.60 -9.44
C GLN A 29 19.16 -26.63 -9.92
N ALA A 30 18.58 -26.88 -11.09
CA ALA A 30 17.48 -26.07 -11.61
C ALA A 30 16.28 -26.06 -10.66
N TRP A 31 15.98 -27.19 -10.00
CA TRP A 31 14.92 -27.25 -9.00
C TRP A 31 15.25 -26.47 -7.72
N LEU A 32 16.50 -26.53 -7.23
CA LEU A 32 16.96 -25.76 -6.08
C LEU A 32 16.94 -24.26 -6.38
N ASP A 33 17.49 -23.84 -7.52
CA ASP A 33 17.51 -22.45 -7.97
C ASP A 33 16.08 -21.91 -8.14
N TRP A 34 15.19 -22.70 -8.74
CA TRP A 34 13.77 -22.37 -8.85
C TRP A 34 13.12 -22.18 -7.48
N ARG A 35 13.39 -23.09 -6.53
CA ARG A 35 12.83 -23.03 -5.18
C ARG A 35 13.34 -21.81 -4.41
N GLU A 36 14.62 -21.48 -4.54
CA GLU A 36 15.22 -20.31 -3.93
C GLU A 36 14.63 -19.03 -4.51
N ALA A 37 14.55 -18.91 -5.85
CA ALA A 37 13.91 -17.79 -6.52
C ALA A 37 12.43 -17.62 -6.11
N HIS A 38 11.70 -18.72 -5.91
CA HIS A 38 10.31 -18.65 -5.43
C HIS A 38 10.21 -18.16 -3.99
N ARG A 39 11.18 -18.54 -3.15
CA ARG A 39 11.25 -18.12 -1.76
C ARG A 39 11.60 -16.63 -1.67
N THR A 40 12.62 -16.17 -2.37
CA THR A 40 13.03 -14.76 -2.37
C THR A 40 11.91 -13.87 -2.90
N ALA A 41 11.31 -14.20 -4.04
CA ALA A 41 10.17 -13.47 -4.58
C ALA A 41 8.96 -13.47 -3.62
N ARG A 42 8.82 -14.49 -2.78
CA ARG A 42 7.77 -14.52 -1.74
C ARG A 42 8.10 -13.59 -0.58
N GLU A 43 9.32 -13.62 -0.07
CA GLU A 43 9.76 -12.75 1.02
C GLU A 43 9.66 -11.27 0.60
N GLU A 44 10.07 -10.94 -0.63
CA GLU A 44 9.91 -9.61 -1.22
C GLU A 44 8.44 -9.18 -1.27
N ARG A 45 7.53 -10.04 -1.75
CA ARG A 45 6.09 -9.71 -1.80
C ARG A 45 5.50 -9.43 -0.42
N VAL A 46 5.88 -10.22 0.59
CA VAL A 46 5.43 -10.00 1.96
C VAL A 46 5.97 -8.68 2.49
N ALA A 47 7.27 -8.40 2.29
CA ALA A 47 7.88 -7.14 2.69
C ALA A 47 7.17 -5.94 2.04
N ARG A 48 6.81 -6.03 0.75
CA ARG A 48 6.06 -4.98 0.06
C ARG A 48 4.67 -4.76 0.64
N LEU A 49 3.93 -5.82 0.97
CA LEU A 49 2.60 -5.72 1.61
C LEU A 49 2.69 -5.14 3.03
N VAL A 50 3.73 -5.49 3.80
CA VAL A 50 4.00 -4.87 5.10
C VAL A 50 4.31 -3.39 4.94
N GLY A 51 5.10 -3.01 3.93
CA GLY A 51 5.37 -1.61 3.58
C GLY A 51 4.08 -0.85 3.24
N LEU A 52 3.21 -1.41 2.40
CA LEU A 52 1.90 -0.84 2.09
C LEU A 52 1.07 -0.64 3.37
N LYS A 53 0.98 -1.67 4.22
CA LYS A 53 0.24 -1.58 5.48
C LYS A 53 0.76 -0.46 6.36
N SER A 54 2.08 -0.34 6.52
CA SER A 54 2.71 0.71 7.31
C SER A 54 2.36 2.10 6.80
N LEU A 55 2.34 2.29 5.47
CA LEU A 55 1.96 3.57 4.85
C LEU A 55 0.47 3.88 5.06
N LEU A 56 -0.42 2.90 4.90
CA LEU A 56 -1.85 3.06 5.15
C LEU A 56 -2.13 3.42 6.62
N ASP A 57 -1.50 2.71 7.57
CA ASP A 57 -1.61 2.99 9.00
C ASP A 57 -1.13 4.41 9.32
N THR A 58 0.00 4.83 8.74
CA THR A 58 0.57 6.17 8.94
C THR A 58 -0.37 7.26 8.42
N GLY A 59 -0.93 7.06 7.22
CA GLY A 59 -1.90 7.98 6.62
C GLY A 59 -3.16 8.09 7.47
N LYS A 60 -3.70 6.94 7.92
CA LYS A 60 -4.90 6.86 8.76
C LYS A 60 -4.72 7.56 10.10
N VAL A 61 -3.59 7.33 10.79
CA VAL A 61 -3.30 7.99 12.07
C VAL A 61 -3.16 9.49 11.88
N SER A 62 -2.40 9.93 10.87
CA SER A 62 -2.20 11.36 10.58
C SER A 62 -3.52 12.06 10.25
N PHE A 63 -4.37 11.42 9.44
CA PHE A 63 -5.70 11.93 9.11
C PHE A 63 -6.60 12.05 10.34
N ASN A 64 -6.65 11.03 11.19
CA ASN A 64 -7.47 11.06 12.41
C ASN A 64 -7.02 12.13 13.41
N VAL A 65 -5.72 12.37 13.53
CA VAL A 65 -5.19 13.46 14.37
C VAL A 65 -5.59 14.82 13.78
N GLN A 66 -5.42 14.99 12.47
CA GLN A 66 -5.83 16.22 11.79
C GLN A 66 -7.33 16.51 11.93
N VAL A 67 -8.18 15.52 11.66
CA VAL A 67 -9.64 15.66 11.75
C VAL A 67 -10.08 16.05 13.16
N ARG A 68 -9.41 15.52 14.20
CA ARG A 68 -9.68 15.94 15.58
C ARG A 68 -9.40 17.43 15.78
N HIS A 69 -8.22 17.90 15.37
CA HIS A 69 -7.88 19.32 15.45
C HIS A 69 -8.81 20.20 14.60
N ALA A 70 -9.24 19.73 13.42
CA ALA A 70 -10.22 20.43 12.60
C ALA A 70 -11.58 20.54 13.32
N ASN A 71 -12.06 19.47 13.95
CA ASN A 71 -13.28 19.54 14.77
C ASN A 71 -13.11 20.51 15.95
N ASP A 72 -11.98 20.43 16.66
CA ASP A 72 -11.69 21.33 17.79
C ASP A 72 -11.69 22.80 17.36
N LEU A 73 -11.04 23.12 16.23
CA LEU A 73 -11.02 24.47 15.68
C LEU A 73 -12.44 24.89 15.30
N TYR A 74 -13.17 24.08 14.54
CA TYR A 74 -14.53 24.38 14.12
C TYR A 74 -15.48 24.65 15.30
N ASP A 75 -15.39 23.85 16.37
CA ASP A 75 -16.16 24.04 17.59
C ASP A 75 -15.79 25.33 18.34
N VAL A 76 -14.52 25.74 18.29
CA VAL A 76 -14.08 27.04 18.81
C VAL A 76 -14.63 28.18 17.96
N LEU A 77 -14.57 28.08 16.63
CA LEU A 77 -15.10 29.11 15.73
C LEU A 77 -16.61 29.28 15.93
N ARG A 78 -17.37 28.17 16.02
CA ARG A 78 -18.83 28.20 16.20
C ARG A 78 -19.28 28.83 17.52
N ARG A 79 -18.43 28.80 18.55
CA ARG A 79 -18.70 29.40 19.87
C ARG A 79 -18.13 30.80 20.02
N SER A 80 -17.31 31.24 19.08
CA SER A 80 -16.64 32.54 19.13
C SER A 80 -17.64 33.65 18.84
N GLN A 81 -17.70 34.66 19.72
CA GLN A 81 -18.42 35.90 19.44
C GLN A 81 -17.64 36.83 18.50
N ALA A 82 -16.35 36.55 18.27
CA ALA A 82 -15.48 37.37 17.44
C ALA A 82 -15.61 37.05 15.95
N ILE A 83 -16.21 35.91 15.60
CA ILE A 83 -16.35 35.47 14.20
C ILE A 83 -17.76 35.73 13.73
N SER A 84 -17.88 36.37 12.58
CA SER A 84 -19.15 36.62 11.92
C SER A 84 -19.81 35.28 11.55
N HIS A 85 -20.95 34.96 12.18
CA HIS A 85 -21.68 33.70 11.94
C HIS A 85 -22.04 33.49 10.46
N ASP A 86 -22.30 34.56 9.72
CA ASP A 86 -22.58 34.55 8.28
C ASP A 86 -21.45 33.90 7.45
N LEU A 87 -20.20 33.96 7.92
CA LEU A 87 -19.06 33.32 7.25
C LEU A 87 -19.12 31.80 7.31
N LEU A 88 -19.72 31.26 8.39
CA LEU A 88 -19.82 29.82 8.65
C LEU A 88 -21.10 29.22 8.05
N GLU A 89 -22.22 29.94 8.05
CA GLU A 89 -23.52 29.41 7.59
C GLU A 89 -23.58 29.03 6.10
N GLY A 90 -22.67 29.58 5.28
CA GLY A 90 -22.56 29.27 3.85
C GLY A 90 -21.31 28.47 3.47
N ALA A 91 -20.54 27.99 4.43
CA ALA A 91 -19.31 27.24 4.18
C ALA A 91 -19.61 25.75 3.97
N GLU A 92 -18.96 25.15 2.98
CA GLU A 92 -19.07 23.72 2.70
C GLU A 92 -17.84 23.00 3.24
N GLY A 93 -17.96 22.49 4.47
CA GLY A 93 -16.91 21.73 5.15
C GLY A 93 -15.88 22.57 5.91
N PHE A 94 -14.90 21.90 6.50
CA PHE A 94 -13.88 22.49 7.36
C PHE A 94 -12.98 23.47 6.60
N ASP A 95 -12.45 23.09 5.44
CA ASP A 95 -11.46 23.92 4.74
C ASP A 95 -12.07 25.25 4.27
N ASP A 96 -13.28 25.22 3.70
CA ASP A 96 -14.01 26.44 3.29
C ASP A 96 -14.37 27.30 4.51
N SER A 97 -14.78 26.67 5.62
CA SER A 97 -15.09 27.38 6.86
C SER A 97 -13.86 28.11 7.40
N PHE A 98 -12.71 27.44 7.42
CA PHE A 98 -11.47 28.02 7.92
C PHE A 98 -10.97 29.12 7.00
N ALA A 99 -10.99 28.89 5.69
CA ALA A 99 -10.50 29.86 4.73
C ALA A 99 -11.29 31.18 4.77
N ARG A 100 -12.62 31.11 4.95
CA ARG A 100 -13.48 32.29 5.08
C ARG A 100 -13.29 33.05 6.38
N ALA A 101 -13.06 32.33 7.49
CA ALA A 101 -12.92 32.93 8.81
C ALA A 101 -11.47 33.29 9.17
N TYR A 102 -10.48 32.91 8.36
CA TYR A 102 -9.04 33.01 8.67
C TYR A 102 -8.58 34.42 9.09
N ASP A 103 -9.08 35.45 8.42
CA ASP A 103 -8.71 36.84 8.70
C ASP A 103 -9.26 37.31 10.07
N GLU A 104 -10.32 36.67 10.58
CA GLU A 104 -10.93 36.93 11.88
C GLU A 104 -10.38 36.03 13.00
N PHE A 105 -9.44 35.12 12.69
CA PHE A 105 -8.87 34.23 13.70
C PHE A 105 -8.10 34.99 14.78
N THR A 106 -8.35 34.64 16.03
CA THR A 106 -7.48 34.99 17.16
C THR A 106 -6.11 34.31 17.02
N PRO A 107 -5.08 34.76 17.76
CA PRO A 107 -3.77 34.11 17.74
C PRO A 107 -3.83 32.59 18.01
N ASP A 108 -4.59 32.17 19.03
CA ASP A 108 -4.74 30.75 19.40
C ASP A 108 -5.42 29.93 18.29
N GLN A 109 -6.40 30.52 17.58
CA GLN A 109 -7.07 29.89 16.45
C GLN A 109 -6.13 29.74 15.25
N LYS A 110 -5.28 30.75 15.00
CA LYS A 110 -4.24 30.67 13.96
C LYS A 110 -3.21 29.59 14.28
N GLU A 111 -2.79 29.47 15.54
CA GLU A 111 -1.88 28.41 15.96
C GLU A 111 -2.47 27.01 15.70
N LEU A 112 -3.73 26.78 16.08
CA LEU A 112 -4.39 25.50 15.83
C LEU A 112 -4.55 25.22 14.33
N HIS A 113 -4.87 26.24 13.53
CA HIS A 113 -4.91 26.14 12.06
C HIS A 113 -3.54 25.80 11.47
N GLU A 114 -2.46 26.41 11.96
CA GLU A 114 -1.09 26.11 11.54
C GLU A 114 -0.69 24.67 11.88
N VAL A 115 -1.14 24.13 13.03
CA VAL A 115 -0.95 22.71 13.38
C VAL A 115 -1.65 21.81 12.37
N ILE A 116 -2.91 22.10 12.02
CA ILE A 116 -3.68 21.34 11.02
C ILE A 116 -2.95 21.36 9.67
N ARG A 117 -2.53 22.55 9.22
CA ARG A 117 -1.79 22.74 7.96
C ARG A 117 -0.46 22.01 7.98
N SER A 118 0.27 22.06 9.09
CA SER A 118 1.54 21.36 9.26
C SER A 118 1.37 19.84 9.12
N ILE A 119 0.31 19.25 9.66
CA ILE A 119 -0.01 17.83 9.47
C ILE A 119 -0.28 17.52 7.98
N THR A 120 -1.03 18.37 7.28
CA THR A 120 -1.26 18.21 5.83
C THR A 120 0.06 18.20 5.05
N MET A 121 0.91 19.18 5.29
CA MET A 121 2.14 19.38 4.53
C MET A 121 3.23 18.38 4.87
N SER A 122 3.39 18.06 6.16
CA SER A 122 4.56 17.34 6.68
C SER A 122 4.29 15.86 6.99
N ALA A 123 3.02 15.44 7.10
CA ALA A 123 2.66 14.05 7.35
C ALA A 123 1.83 13.46 6.20
N LEU A 124 0.69 14.07 5.86
CA LEU A 124 -0.22 13.51 4.86
C LEU A 124 0.35 13.57 3.44
N ARG A 125 0.86 14.72 3.00
CA ARG A 125 1.45 14.86 1.67
C ARG A 125 2.58 13.84 1.40
N PRO A 126 3.64 13.75 2.22
CA PRO A 126 4.71 12.78 1.97
C PRO A 126 4.22 11.33 2.05
N THR A 127 3.28 11.02 2.96
CA THR A 127 2.69 9.66 3.03
C THR A 127 1.91 9.32 1.76
N ASN A 128 1.10 10.25 1.25
CA ASN A 128 0.33 10.07 0.03
C ASN A 128 1.24 9.95 -1.21
N GLN A 129 2.34 10.72 -1.27
CA GLN A 129 3.35 10.57 -2.31
C GLN A 129 4.04 9.20 -2.25
N ALA A 130 4.40 8.73 -1.05
CA ALA A 130 5.00 7.41 -0.86
C ALA A 130 4.04 6.27 -1.22
N LEU A 131 2.76 6.38 -0.86
CA LEU A 131 1.72 5.43 -1.28
C LEU A 131 1.57 5.40 -2.81
N LEU A 132 1.48 6.55 -3.45
CA LEU A 132 1.36 6.64 -4.90
C LEU A 132 2.58 6.03 -5.61
N GLU A 133 3.78 6.30 -5.10
CA GLU A 133 4.99 5.71 -5.64
C GLU A 133 5.02 4.19 -5.44
N TRP A 134 4.64 3.70 -4.26
CA TRP A 134 4.50 2.27 -4.00
C TRP A 134 3.55 1.60 -5.02
N LEU A 135 2.41 2.23 -5.30
CA LEU A 135 1.41 1.75 -6.25
C LEU A 135 1.95 1.70 -7.68
N ARG A 136 2.73 2.71 -8.09
CA ARG A 136 3.35 2.78 -9.43
C ARG A 136 4.37 1.68 -9.65
N GLN A 137 5.09 1.31 -8.59
CA GLN A 137 6.08 0.23 -8.63
C GLN A 137 5.45 -1.16 -8.49
N ASP A 138 4.17 -1.27 -8.11
CA ASP A 138 3.51 -2.57 -7.96
C ASP A 138 2.99 -3.15 -9.26
N THR A 139 3.73 -4.10 -9.83
CA THR A 139 3.30 -4.86 -11.00
C THR A 139 2.52 -6.12 -10.64
N PHE A 140 2.78 -6.69 -9.46
CA PHE A 140 2.22 -7.98 -9.07
C PHE A 140 0.71 -7.89 -8.78
N LEU A 141 0.25 -7.04 -7.86
CA LEU A 141 -1.17 -6.96 -7.52
C LEU A 141 -1.96 -6.33 -8.66
N ARG A 142 -1.37 -5.38 -9.40
CA ARG A 142 -1.96 -4.86 -10.64
C ARG A 142 -2.31 -5.97 -11.63
N ALA A 143 -1.46 -6.99 -11.76
CA ALA A 143 -1.74 -8.13 -12.63
C ALA A 143 -2.90 -9.01 -12.14
N GLN A 144 -3.28 -8.93 -10.87
CA GLN A 144 -4.36 -9.73 -10.26
C GLN A 144 -5.75 -9.08 -10.44
N TRP A 145 -5.91 -7.97 -11.17
CA TRP A 145 -7.17 -7.23 -11.25
C TRP A 145 -8.38 -8.04 -11.78
N ARG A 146 -8.13 -9.08 -12.57
CA ARG A 146 -9.16 -10.00 -13.09
C ARG A 146 -9.42 -11.20 -12.19
N ASP A 147 -8.56 -11.43 -11.20
CA ASP A 147 -8.67 -12.57 -10.31
C ASP A 147 -9.88 -12.40 -9.39
N GLN A 148 -10.44 -13.52 -8.98
CA GLN A 148 -11.52 -13.56 -7.99
C GLN A 148 -10.92 -13.75 -6.59
N GLY A 149 -11.55 -13.12 -5.59
CA GLY A 149 -11.14 -13.22 -4.18
C GLY A 149 -10.14 -12.15 -3.74
N VAL A 150 -9.52 -12.37 -2.57
CA VAL A 150 -8.80 -11.34 -1.80
C VAL A 150 -7.77 -10.56 -2.62
N LEU A 151 -6.98 -11.21 -3.48
CA LEU A 151 -5.96 -10.51 -4.27
C LEU A 151 -6.56 -9.65 -5.39
N GLY A 152 -7.65 -10.10 -6.01
CA GLY A 152 -8.37 -9.33 -7.01
C GLY A 152 -9.13 -8.15 -6.40
N ASP A 153 -9.73 -8.34 -5.23
CA ASP A 153 -10.42 -7.26 -4.50
C ASP A 153 -9.42 -6.23 -3.98
N LEU A 154 -8.27 -6.67 -3.46
CA LEU A 154 -7.15 -5.79 -3.13
C LEU A 154 -6.69 -5.00 -4.37
N ALA A 155 -6.51 -5.65 -5.52
CA ALA A 155 -6.07 -4.99 -6.75
C ALA A 155 -7.04 -3.87 -7.19
N LYS A 156 -8.36 -4.11 -7.11
CA LYS A 156 -9.38 -3.10 -7.41
C LYS A 156 -9.32 -1.94 -6.42
N SER A 157 -9.24 -2.24 -5.13
CA SER A 157 -9.13 -1.23 -4.08
C SER A 157 -7.86 -0.36 -4.23
N LEU A 158 -6.74 -0.96 -4.64
CA LEU A 158 -5.50 -0.24 -4.93
C LEU A 158 -5.61 0.67 -6.16
N ALA A 159 -6.38 0.27 -7.18
CA ALA A 159 -6.65 1.13 -8.34
C ALA A 159 -7.53 2.34 -7.96
N GLU A 160 -8.53 2.15 -7.11
CA GLU A 160 -9.32 3.26 -6.56
C GLU A 160 -8.44 4.19 -5.70
N LEU A 161 -7.53 3.62 -4.90
CA LEU A 161 -6.58 4.40 -4.09
C LEU A 161 -5.67 5.26 -4.98
N GLU A 162 -5.15 4.69 -6.07
CA GLU A 162 -4.29 5.42 -7.01
C GLU A 162 -4.99 6.68 -7.55
N VAL A 163 -6.25 6.53 -7.99
CA VAL A 163 -7.07 7.66 -8.46
C VAL A 163 -7.29 8.70 -7.36
N HIS A 164 -7.65 8.25 -6.15
CA HIS A 164 -7.82 9.13 -5.00
C HIS A 164 -6.56 9.95 -4.71
N LEU A 165 -5.39 9.30 -4.65
CA LEU A 165 -4.11 9.96 -4.34
C LEU A 165 -3.70 10.98 -5.40
N ILE A 166 -3.91 10.67 -6.69
CA ILE A 166 -3.63 11.60 -7.78
C ILE A 166 -4.47 12.88 -7.63
N LEU A 167 -5.78 12.73 -7.41
CA LEU A 167 -6.68 13.86 -7.22
C LEU A 167 -6.34 14.65 -5.95
N TRP A 168 -5.95 13.95 -4.89
CA TRP A 168 -5.61 14.56 -3.61
C TRP A 168 -4.36 15.42 -3.75
N LEU A 169 -3.31 14.89 -4.40
CA LEU A 169 -2.06 15.61 -4.63
C LEU A 169 -2.26 16.80 -5.56
N ALA A 170 -3.07 16.65 -6.62
CA ALA A 170 -3.39 17.76 -7.50
C ALA A 170 -4.10 18.91 -6.76
N LYS A 171 -5.06 18.57 -5.89
CA LYS A 171 -5.75 19.55 -5.05
C LYS A 171 -4.80 20.20 -4.03
N TYR A 172 -3.92 19.41 -3.41
CA TYR A 172 -2.89 19.91 -2.51
C TYR A 172 -2.01 20.94 -3.22
N ASP A 173 -1.43 20.58 -4.38
CA ASP A 173 -0.47 21.43 -5.08
C ASP A 173 -1.12 22.74 -5.57
N MET A 174 -2.44 22.74 -5.80
CA MET A 174 -3.20 23.92 -6.21
C MET A 174 -3.55 24.86 -5.03
N TRP A 175 -3.93 24.33 -3.86
CA TRP A 175 -4.52 25.15 -2.78
C TRP A 175 -3.61 25.39 -1.59
N ILE A 176 -2.77 24.42 -1.23
CA ILE A 176 -2.10 24.47 0.06
C ILE A 176 -0.83 25.32 0.00
N PRO A 177 0.18 25.07 -0.86
CA PRO A 177 1.48 25.74 -0.77
C PRO A 177 1.42 27.27 -0.68
N ASP A 178 0.61 27.90 -1.54
CA ASP A 178 0.67 29.35 -1.77
C ASP A 178 -0.41 30.15 -1.00
N ASP A 179 -1.37 29.49 -0.35
CA ASP A 179 -2.44 30.15 0.40
C ASP A 179 -2.52 29.60 1.84
N PRO A 180 -2.14 30.41 2.86
CA PRO A 180 -2.14 29.97 4.26
C PRO A 180 -3.55 29.77 4.83
N ARG A 181 -4.59 30.30 4.16
CA ARG A 181 -5.99 30.15 4.59
C ARG A 181 -6.50 28.72 4.41
N HIS A 182 -5.92 27.98 3.46
CA HIS A 182 -6.21 26.57 3.26
C HIS A 182 -5.31 25.70 4.12
N ALA A 183 -5.89 24.72 4.80
CA ALA A 183 -5.13 23.82 5.67
C ALA A 183 -5.44 22.35 5.43
N LEU A 184 -6.52 22.05 4.73
CA LEU A 184 -7.09 20.71 4.61
C LEU A 184 -7.34 20.33 3.15
N VAL A 185 -7.31 19.03 2.89
CA VAL A 185 -7.62 18.49 1.55
C VAL A 185 -8.60 17.33 1.71
N PHE A 186 -9.90 17.64 1.63
CA PHE A 186 -10.98 16.66 1.54
C PHE A 186 -11.48 16.57 0.09
N LEU A 187 -11.51 15.36 -0.48
CA LEU A 187 -11.97 15.15 -1.86
C LEU A 187 -13.46 14.82 -1.97
N ASN A 188 -13.99 14.04 -1.02
CA ASN A 188 -15.31 13.44 -1.16
C ASN A 188 -16.33 13.90 -0.10
N ASP A 189 -15.89 14.55 0.98
CA ASP A 189 -16.78 14.77 2.14
C ASP A 189 -17.37 16.18 2.23
N GLU A 190 -16.88 17.15 1.44
CA GLU A 190 -17.32 18.55 1.57
C GLU A 190 -18.04 19.05 0.31
N LYS A 191 -17.45 18.83 -0.87
CA LYS A 191 -17.98 19.32 -2.16
C LYS A 191 -18.09 18.24 -3.25
N GLN A 192 -17.88 16.97 -2.88
CA GLN A 192 -17.86 15.81 -3.80
C GLN A 192 -16.96 15.99 -5.05
N HIS A 193 -15.86 16.73 -4.92
CA HIS A 193 -14.96 17.06 -6.03
C HIS A 193 -14.05 15.91 -6.48
N GLY A 194 -14.12 14.73 -5.85
CA GLY A 194 -13.24 13.64 -6.17
C GLY A 194 -13.73 12.28 -5.70
N VAL A 195 -12.84 11.30 -5.85
CA VAL A 195 -13.10 9.91 -5.45
C VAL A 195 -12.82 9.75 -3.96
N ARG A 196 -13.69 9.04 -3.25
CA ARG A 196 -13.48 8.69 -1.85
C ARG A 196 -12.21 7.85 -1.65
N PHE A 197 -11.64 7.90 -0.45
CA PHE A 197 -10.62 6.93 -0.08
C PHE A 197 -11.25 5.52 -0.08
N PRO A 198 -10.58 4.48 -0.62
CA PRO A 198 -11.20 3.16 -0.71
C PRO A 198 -11.52 2.58 0.66
N ASN A 199 -12.77 2.13 0.81
CA ASN A 199 -13.17 1.43 2.01
C ASN A 199 -12.52 0.04 2.05
N GLU A 200 -12.28 -0.49 3.24
CA GLU A 200 -11.84 -1.88 3.48
C GLU A 200 -10.44 -2.25 2.95
N ILE A 201 -9.67 -1.32 2.39
CA ILE A 201 -8.31 -1.61 1.90
C ILE A 201 -7.40 -2.22 2.98
N ASP A 202 -7.51 -1.75 4.22
CA ASP A 202 -6.81 -2.29 5.39
C ASP A 202 -7.11 -3.79 5.59
N ASP A 203 -8.37 -4.18 5.41
CA ASP A 203 -8.83 -5.56 5.57
C ASP A 203 -8.34 -6.45 4.44
N TYR A 204 -8.34 -5.95 3.20
CA TYR A 204 -7.79 -6.68 2.06
C TYR A 204 -6.29 -6.90 2.20
N VAL A 205 -5.53 -5.89 2.66
CA VAL A 205 -4.09 -6.04 2.93
C VAL A 205 -3.83 -7.06 4.04
N ARG A 206 -4.58 -7.00 5.15
CA ARG A 206 -4.48 -7.98 6.23
C ARG A 206 -4.77 -9.40 5.75
N LYS A 207 -5.88 -9.61 5.05
CA LYS A 207 -6.24 -10.93 4.50
C LYS A 207 -5.20 -11.43 3.49
N ALA A 208 -4.63 -10.54 2.68
CA ALA A 208 -3.57 -10.89 1.74
C ALA A 208 -2.29 -11.36 2.47
N LEU A 209 -1.94 -10.75 3.60
CA LEU A 209 -0.84 -11.21 4.45
C LEU A 209 -1.14 -12.58 5.08
N GLU A 210 -2.37 -12.81 5.57
CA GLU A 210 -2.81 -14.06 6.20
C GLU A 210 -2.86 -15.25 5.23
N LEU A 211 -3.35 -15.04 4.01
CA LEU A 211 -3.34 -16.07 2.95
C LEU A 211 -1.93 -16.60 2.68
N LYS A 212 -0.91 -15.77 2.93
CA LYS A 212 0.49 -16.13 2.68
C LYS A 212 1.17 -16.75 3.90
N THR A 213 0.69 -16.52 5.12
CA THR A 213 1.20 -17.22 6.32
C THR A 213 0.64 -18.65 6.41
N LEU A 214 -0.64 -18.86 6.08
CA LEU A 214 -1.30 -20.18 6.15
C LEU A 214 -0.78 -21.19 5.11
N GLY A 215 -0.32 -20.72 3.93
CA GLY A 215 0.38 -21.56 2.95
C GLY A 215 1.75 -22.08 3.43
N SER A 216 2.26 -21.61 4.57
CA SER A 216 3.51 -22.06 5.20
C SER A 216 3.34 -23.25 6.13
N SER A 217 2.18 -23.39 6.79
CA SER A 217 1.98 -24.39 7.86
C SER A 217 1.47 -25.74 7.38
N SER A 218 0.97 -25.85 6.14
CA SER A 218 0.36 -27.10 5.62
C SER A 218 1.36 -28.14 5.09
N LYS A 219 2.68 -27.90 5.07
CA LYS A 219 3.67 -28.81 4.48
C LYS A 219 4.64 -29.50 5.45
N SER A 220 4.31 -29.56 6.75
CA SER A 220 5.13 -30.26 7.76
C SER A 220 4.58 -31.63 8.22
N ALA A 221 3.63 -32.23 7.49
CA ALA A 221 3.22 -33.61 7.72
C ALA A 221 3.85 -34.52 6.67
N ALA A 222 5.13 -34.88 6.87
CA ALA A 222 5.70 -36.03 6.19
C ALA A 222 5.08 -37.31 6.80
N PRO A 223 4.69 -38.31 5.99
CA PRO A 223 4.17 -39.56 6.53
C PRO A 223 5.32 -40.26 7.27
N GLN A 224 5.15 -40.50 8.57
CA GLN A 224 6.00 -41.44 9.28
C GLN A 224 5.79 -42.80 8.63
N GLY A 225 6.82 -43.28 7.92
CA GLY A 225 6.83 -44.59 7.29
C GLY A 225 6.52 -45.67 8.32
N GLY A 226 5.44 -46.40 8.08
CA GLY A 226 5.16 -47.66 8.75
C GLY A 226 6.31 -48.62 8.51
N LYS A 227 6.83 -49.19 9.60
CA LYS A 227 7.65 -50.38 9.52
C LYS A 227 6.73 -51.59 9.54
N LEU A 228 6.94 -52.47 8.55
CA LEU A 228 6.55 -53.88 8.57
C LEU A 228 7.35 -54.63 9.64
#